data_AF-A0A2M9PGZ8-F1
#
_entry.id   AF-A0A2M9PGZ8-F1
#
_cell.length_a   1.000
_cell.length_b   1.000
_cell.length_c   1.000
_cell.angle_alpha   90.00
_cell.angle_beta   90.00
_cell.angle_gamma   90.00
#
_symmetry.space_group_name_H-M   'P 1'
#
loop_
_entity.id
_entity.type
_entity.pdbx_description
1 polymer ?
#
loop_
_entity_poly.entity_id
_entity_poly.type
_entity_poly.pdbx_seq_one_letter_code
_entity_poly.pdbx_strand_id
1 'polypeptide(L)'
;MAYQEVYAGWKADPEAFWMEAAKAIDWMKPPSHALEASKAPLYGWYDDAVCNVCWNAVDRHVEAGHGDRTAIIYDSPITGAKGKTSFAELQAQTAALGGALQAQGVGKGDRVVIYMPMIPEALVAMLACARIGAVHSVVFGGFAAPELAVRIDDARPKAILAASCGLEPGRTIAYKPLVDAAIGMSDHKPDAVIVFQRDQLRAELNEERDLDWAEATAAATPADCVPVGGMDPLYILYTSGTTGQPKGVVRPSAGYMVALAWTMGA
;
A
#
# COMPACT_ATOMS: atom_id res chain seq x y z
N MET A 1 19.06 -26.59 -2.49
CA MET A 1 18.21 -27.61 -1.84
C MET A 1 17.09 -27.97 -2.78
N ALA A 2 16.73 -29.24 -2.87
CA ALA A 2 15.56 -29.66 -3.64
C ALA A 2 14.28 -29.27 -2.89
N TYR A 3 13.18 -29.01 -3.60
CA TYR A 3 11.89 -28.64 -3.00
C TYR A 3 11.44 -29.59 -1.87
N GLN A 4 11.64 -30.90 -2.07
CA GLN A 4 11.27 -31.92 -1.08
C GLN A 4 12.02 -31.75 0.25
N GLU A 5 13.29 -31.37 0.20
CA GLU A 5 14.12 -31.16 1.41
C GLU A 5 13.64 -29.92 2.17
N VAL A 6 13.39 -28.82 1.46
CA VAL A 6 12.87 -27.57 2.03
C VAL A 6 11.52 -27.81 2.71
N TYR A 7 10.60 -28.50 2.03
CA TYR A 7 9.28 -28.81 2.55
C TYR A 7 9.34 -29.78 3.74
N ALA A 8 10.21 -30.80 3.69
CA ALA A 8 10.42 -31.69 4.82
C ALA A 8 11.01 -30.97 6.03
N GLY A 9 11.93 -30.03 5.81
CA GLY A 9 12.51 -29.17 6.86
C GLY A 9 11.45 -28.32 7.55
N TRP A 10 10.64 -27.59 6.78
CA TRP A 10 9.51 -26.82 7.33
C TRP A 10 8.54 -27.69 8.13
N LYS A 11 8.18 -28.88 7.62
CA LYS A 11 7.27 -29.78 8.34
C LYS A 11 7.84 -30.30 9.66
N ALA A 12 9.15 -30.52 9.72
CA ALA A 12 9.81 -31.05 10.90
C ALA A 12 9.94 -29.99 12.01
N ASP A 13 10.24 -28.74 11.63
CA ASP A 13 10.34 -27.61 12.56
C ASP A 13 9.86 -26.30 11.89
N PRO A 14 8.55 -26.03 11.92
CA PRO A 14 7.99 -24.82 11.30
C PRO A 14 8.52 -23.53 11.92
N GLU A 15 8.78 -23.57 13.23
CA GLU A 15 9.23 -22.42 14.01
C GLU A 15 10.66 -22.03 13.58
N ALA A 16 11.60 -22.99 13.62
CA ALA A 16 12.97 -22.72 13.18
C ALA A 16 13.04 -22.32 11.70
N PHE A 17 12.24 -22.95 10.84
CA PHE A 17 12.18 -22.60 9.43
C PHE A 17 11.80 -21.14 9.20
N TRP A 18 10.72 -20.69 9.85
CA TRP A 18 10.21 -19.33 9.68
C TRP A 18 11.06 -18.28 10.40
N MET A 19 11.65 -18.63 11.54
CA MET A 19 12.63 -17.77 12.21
C MET A 19 13.93 -17.60 11.40
N GLU A 20 14.36 -18.62 10.65
CA GLU A 20 15.49 -18.48 9.72
C GLU A 20 15.13 -17.52 8.57
N ALA A 21 13.96 -17.68 7.95
CA ALA A 21 13.49 -16.79 6.89
C ALA A 21 13.34 -15.33 7.37
N ALA A 22 12.95 -15.12 8.63
CA ALA A 22 12.80 -13.80 9.22
C ALA A 22 14.11 -12.99 9.31
N LYS A 23 15.28 -13.64 9.22
CA LYS A 23 16.59 -12.95 9.24
C LYS A 23 16.85 -12.10 8.00
N ALA A 24 16.10 -12.31 6.91
CA ALA A 24 16.22 -11.52 5.69
C ALA A 24 15.55 -10.13 5.78
N ILE A 25 14.86 -9.85 6.89
CA ILE A 25 14.12 -8.60 7.12
C ILE A 25 14.89 -7.72 8.11
N ASP A 26 14.89 -6.42 7.83
CA ASP A 26 15.42 -5.40 8.72
C ASP A 26 14.34 -5.06 9.75
N TRP A 27 14.59 -5.43 11.00
CA TRP A 27 13.68 -5.20 12.12
C TRP A 27 14.14 -4.03 12.98
N MET A 28 13.20 -3.22 13.48
CA MET A 28 13.49 -2.31 14.60
C MET A 28 13.54 -3.10 15.92
N LYS A 29 12.66 -4.09 16.07
CA LYS A 29 12.71 -5.12 17.11
C LYS A 29 12.46 -6.48 16.44
N PRO A 30 13.45 -7.38 16.37
CA PRO A 30 13.25 -8.69 15.77
C PRO A 30 12.25 -9.52 16.58
N PRO A 31 11.48 -10.42 15.93
CA PRO A 31 10.59 -11.33 16.62
C PRO A 31 11.37 -12.28 17.54
N SER A 32 10.77 -12.68 18.66
CA SER A 32 11.30 -13.76 19.50
C SER A 32 10.80 -15.14 19.07
N HIS A 33 9.70 -15.19 18.33
CA HIS A 33 9.05 -16.41 17.86
C HIS A 33 8.27 -16.13 16.56
N ALA A 34 8.00 -17.16 15.78
CA ALA A 34 7.25 -17.08 14.54
C ALA A 34 5.75 -17.21 14.80
N LEU A 35 5.28 -18.29 15.42
CA LEU A 35 3.85 -18.54 15.65
C LEU A 35 3.36 -18.10 17.04
N GLU A 36 2.36 -17.22 17.10
CA GLU A 36 1.61 -16.94 18.32
C GLU A 36 0.26 -17.69 18.29
N ALA A 37 0.09 -18.67 19.19
CA ALA A 37 -1.05 -19.60 19.18
C ALA A 37 -2.00 -19.46 20.38
N SER A 38 -1.74 -18.58 21.34
CA SER A 38 -2.56 -18.40 22.55
C SER A 38 -4.01 -17.99 22.27
N LYS A 39 -4.27 -17.39 21.10
CA LYS A 39 -5.60 -16.97 20.63
C LYS A 39 -6.22 -17.91 19.59
N ALA A 40 -5.73 -19.14 19.46
CA ALA A 40 -6.29 -20.13 18.53
C ALA A 40 -7.83 -20.24 18.66
N PRO A 41 -8.58 -20.33 17.54
CA PRO A 41 -8.10 -20.57 16.17
C PRO A 41 -7.64 -19.30 15.41
N LEU A 42 -7.55 -18.14 16.07
CA LEU A 42 -7.02 -16.91 15.49
C LEU A 42 -5.51 -16.79 15.78
N TYR A 43 -4.71 -17.43 14.94
CA TYR A 43 -3.25 -17.42 15.05
C TYR A 43 -2.64 -16.06 14.67
N GLY A 44 -1.54 -15.69 15.31
CA GLY A 44 -0.68 -14.57 14.95
C GLY A 44 0.68 -15.04 14.43
N TRP A 45 1.41 -14.16 13.74
CA TRP A 45 2.78 -14.41 13.29
C TRP A 45 3.68 -13.21 13.58
N TYR A 46 4.81 -13.46 14.26
CA TYR A 46 5.79 -12.44 14.65
C TYR A 46 5.16 -11.26 15.41
N ASP A 47 4.25 -11.56 16.34
CA ASP A 47 3.38 -10.56 16.95
C ASP A 47 4.12 -9.59 17.89
N ASP A 48 5.29 -9.99 18.37
CA ASP A 48 6.18 -9.20 19.21
C ASP A 48 7.24 -8.41 18.44
N ALA A 49 7.28 -8.52 17.10
CA ALA A 49 8.20 -7.79 16.24
C ALA A 49 7.78 -6.32 16.07
N VAL A 50 8.75 -5.46 15.78
CA VAL A 50 8.54 -4.07 15.34
C VAL A 50 9.32 -3.83 14.05
N CYS A 51 8.65 -3.25 13.06
CA CYS A 51 9.16 -3.12 11.71
C CYS A 51 8.55 -1.93 10.96
N ASN A 52 8.96 -1.76 9.69
CA ASN A 52 8.28 -0.93 8.71
C ASN A 52 8.43 -1.56 7.32
N VAL A 53 7.33 -1.67 6.58
CA VAL A 53 7.32 -2.33 5.26
C VAL A 53 7.96 -1.44 4.19
N CYS A 54 7.76 -0.13 4.24
CA CYS A 54 8.39 0.80 3.29
C CYS A 54 9.91 0.81 3.47
N TRP A 55 10.42 0.79 4.71
CA TRP A 55 11.85 0.68 4.98
C TRP A 55 12.47 -0.54 4.29
N ASN A 56 11.86 -1.71 4.48
CA ASN A 56 12.36 -2.97 3.91
C ASN A 56 12.23 -3.03 2.38
N ALA A 57 11.24 -2.35 1.82
CA ALA A 57 11.00 -2.32 0.38
C ALA A 57 11.78 -1.21 -0.34
N VAL A 58 12.26 -0.18 0.36
CA VAL A 58 12.83 1.04 -0.25
C VAL A 58 14.11 1.48 0.47
N ASP A 59 14.00 2.03 1.68
CA ASP A 59 15.08 2.76 2.36
C ASP A 59 16.33 1.92 2.57
N ARG A 60 16.20 0.65 2.99
CA ARG A 60 17.38 -0.22 3.23
C ARG A 60 18.22 -0.45 1.98
N HIS A 61 17.60 -0.39 0.79
CA HIS A 61 18.33 -0.53 -0.46
C HIS A 61 19.13 0.74 -0.78
N VAL A 62 18.58 1.92 -0.46
CA VAL A 62 19.31 3.18 -0.59
C VAL A 62 20.48 3.22 0.39
N GLU A 63 20.24 2.88 1.66
CA GLU A 63 21.26 2.78 2.73
C GLU A 63 22.40 1.81 2.36
N ALA A 64 22.08 0.69 1.70
CA ALA A 64 23.05 -0.27 1.20
C ALA A 64 23.84 0.20 -0.05
N GLY A 65 23.70 1.46 -0.46
CA GLY A 65 24.40 2.03 -1.62
C GLY A 65 23.78 1.61 -2.96
N HIS A 66 22.50 1.26 -3.00
CA HIS A 66 21.78 0.90 -4.22
C HIS A 66 20.74 1.93 -4.64
N GLY A 67 20.88 3.19 -4.21
CA GLY A 67 19.96 4.28 -4.55
C GLY A 67 19.73 4.46 -6.06
N ASP A 68 20.77 4.37 -6.87
CA ASP A 68 20.68 4.53 -8.33
C ASP A 68 20.10 3.31 -9.06
N ARG A 69 19.93 2.18 -8.38
CA ARG A 69 19.35 0.98 -8.98
C ARG A 69 17.88 1.26 -9.30
N THR A 70 17.46 0.88 -10.52
CA THR A 70 16.05 0.97 -10.92
C THR A 70 15.18 0.09 -10.03
N ALA A 71 14.22 0.70 -9.34
CA ALA A 71 13.21 0.03 -8.52
C ALA A 71 11.93 -0.26 -9.32
N ILE A 72 11.47 0.70 -10.14
CA ILE A 72 10.25 0.56 -10.95
C ILE A 72 10.60 0.78 -12.42
N ILE A 73 10.08 -0.09 -13.27
CA ILE A 73 10.05 0.10 -14.73
C ILE A 73 8.59 0.33 -15.12
N TYR A 74 8.30 1.50 -15.66
CA TYR A 74 7.00 1.84 -16.21
C TYR A 74 7.01 1.63 -17.71
N ASP A 75 6.07 0.85 -18.21
CA ASP A 75 5.81 0.69 -19.64
C ASP A 75 4.29 0.72 -19.86
N SER A 76 3.81 1.76 -20.53
CA SER A 76 2.40 1.97 -20.82
C SER A 76 2.17 1.85 -22.33
N PRO A 77 1.79 0.67 -22.83
CA PRO A 77 1.57 0.49 -24.27
C PRO A 77 0.44 1.37 -24.82
N ILE A 78 -0.55 1.72 -23.98
CA ILE A 78 -1.69 2.56 -24.39
C ILE A 78 -1.32 4.04 -24.58
N THR A 79 -0.29 4.53 -23.89
CA THR A 79 0.22 5.91 -24.06
C THR A 79 1.55 5.97 -24.81
N GLY A 80 2.23 4.83 -24.98
CA GLY A 80 3.62 4.75 -25.42
C GLY A 80 4.63 5.24 -24.37
N ALA A 81 4.18 5.70 -23.20
CA ALA A 81 5.06 6.23 -22.18
C ALA A 81 5.89 5.13 -21.53
N LYS A 82 7.17 5.41 -21.32
CA LYS A 82 8.11 4.55 -20.62
C LYS A 82 8.91 5.36 -19.61
N GLY A 83 9.22 4.75 -18.48
CA GLY A 83 9.94 5.41 -17.41
C GLY A 83 10.69 4.42 -16.53
N LYS A 84 11.66 4.94 -15.80
CA LYS A 84 12.36 4.21 -14.74
C LYS A 84 12.38 5.09 -13.51
N THR A 85 12.17 4.49 -12.35
CA THR A 85 12.30 5.16 -11.06
C THR A 85 13.36 4.41 -10.26
N SER A 86 14.36 5.12 -9.78
CA SER A 86 15.42 4.57 -8.92
C SER A 86 14.92 4.35 -7.48
N PHE A 87 15.66 3.59 -6.66
CA PHE A 87 15.34 3.46 -5.24
C PHE A 87 15.40 4.81 -4.50
N ALA A 88 16.36 5.67 -4.84
CA ALA A 88 16.47 7.00 -4.23
C ALA A 88 15.29 7.91 -4.61
N GLU A 89 14.83 7.87 -5.87
CA GLU A 89 13.64 8.59 -6.31
C GLU A 89 12.38 8.05 -5.63
N LEU A 90 12.25 6.72 -5.52
CA LEU A 90 11.11 6.09 -4.84
C LEU A 90 11.08 6.44 -3.35
N GLN A 91 12.24 6.50 -2.68
CA GLN A 91 12.34 6.93 -1.29
C GLN A 91 11.84 8.37 -1.13
N ALA A 92 12.32 9.30 -1.96
CA ALA A 92 11.89 10.69 -1.90
C ALA A 92 10.38 10.85 -2.15
N GLN A 93 9.86 10.17 -3.17
CA GLN A 93 8.43 10.22 -3.52
C GLN A 93 7.54 9.65 -2.41
N THR A 94 7.90 8.51 -1.83
CA THR A 94 7.12 7.87 -0.75
C THR A 94 7.18 8.66 0.56
N ALA A 95 8.33 9.26 0.88
CA ALA A 95 8.48 10.14 2.03
C ALA A 95 7.65 11.42 1.87
N ALA A 96 7.71 12.08 0.71
CA ALA A 96 6.95 13.30 0.44
C ALA A 96 5.43 13.05 0.50
N LEU A 97 4.94 11.97 -0.12
CA LEU A 97 3.52 11.61 -0.05
C LEU A 97 3.08 11.19 1.36
N GLY A 98 3.92 10.45 2.09
CA GLY A 98 3.66 10.14 3.49
C GLY A 98 3.49 11.40 4.34
N GLY A 99 4.34 12.41 4.10
CA GLY A 99 4.26 13.73 4.72
C GLY A 99 2.98 14.47 4.36
N ALA A 100 2.58 14.44 3.08
CA ALA A 100 1.34 15.06 2.62
C ALA A 100 0.11 14.42 3.27
N LEU A 101 0.08 13.09 3.40
CA LEU A 101 -0.97 12.36 4.13
C LEU A 101 -1.00 12.75 5.62
N GLN A 102 0.15 12.83 6.28
CA GLN A 102 0.25 13.26 7.67
C GLN A 102 -0.23 14.71 7.88
N ALA A 103 0.03 15.60 6.91
CA ALA A 103 -0.47 16.98 6.94
C ALA A 103 -2.00 17.05 6.88
N GLN A 104 -2.65 16.04 6.29
CA GLN A 104 -4.11 15.86 6.31
C GLN A 104 -4.59 15.03 7.52
N GLY A 105 -3.71 14.79 8.50
CA GLY A 105 -4.01 14.10 9.74
C GLY A 105 -4.01 12.57 9.65
N VAL A 106 -3.61 11.97 8.52
CA VAL A 106 -3.52 10.49 8.40
C VAL A 106 -2.37 9.97 9.27
N GLY A 107 -2.68 9.03 10.15
CA GLY A 107 -1.70 8.39 11.03
C GLY A 107 -1.73 6.87 10.99
N LYS A 108 -0.97 6.28 11.91
CA LYS A 108 -0.89 4.83 12.09
C LYS A 108 -2.29 4.24 12.34
N GLY A 109 -2.69 3.24 11.55
CA GLY A 109 -3.98 2.55 11.66
C GLY A 109 -5.15 3.23 10.93
N ASP A 110 -4.99 4.45 10.44
CA ASP A 110 -5.99 5.08 9.58
C ASP A 110 -6.03 4.38 8.22
N ARG A 111 -7.23 4.24 7.64
CA ARG A 111 -7.39 3.64 6.32
C ARG A 111 -7.25 4.70 5.24
N VAL A 112 -6.59 4.35 4.15
CA VAL A 112 -6.47 5.20 2.95
C VAL A 112 -6.91 4.39 1.75
N VAL A 113 -7.97 4.82 1.07
CA VAL A 113 -8.41 4.16 -0.17
C VAL A 113 -7.54 4.65 -1.33
N ILE A 114 -7.09 3.72 -2.18
CA ILE A 114 -6.32 4.04 -3.40
C ILE A 114 -7.16 3.61 -4.60
N TYR A 115 -7.57 4.58 -5.42
CA TYR A 115 -8.38 4.38 -6.62
C TYR A 115 -7.64 4.97 -7.83
N MET A 116 -6.62 4.25 -8.29
CA MET A 116 -5.67 4.69 -9.31
C MET A 116 -5.51 3.61 -10.40
N PRO A 117 -5.20 4.00 -11.65
CA PRO A 117 -4.82 3.07 -12.71
C PRO A 117 -3.41 2.51 -12.48
N MET A 118 -2.94 1.66 -13.41
CA MET A 118 -1.58 1.12 -13.41
C MET A 118 -0.54 2.20 -13.79
N ILE A 119 -0.18 3.04 -12.83
CA ILE A 119 0.85 4.08 -12.92
C ILE A 119 1.84 3.96 -11.73
N PRO A 120 3.09 4.43 -11.84
CA PRO A 120 4.07 4.34 -10.76
C PRO A 120 3.58 4.95 -9.45
N GLU A 121 2.80 6.02 -9.53
CA GLU A 121 2.24 6.73 -8.37
C GLU A 121 1.30 5.86 -7.54
N ALA A 122 0.69 4.81 -8.12
CA ALA A 122 -0.09 3.84 -7.35
C ALA A 122 0.81 3.01 -6.40
N LEU A 123 2.04 2.67 -6.83
CA LEU A 123 3.03 1.99 -5.97
C LEU A 123 3.54 2.96 -4.89
N VAL A 124 3.78 4.23 -5.27
CA VAL A 124 4.15 5.29 -4.32
C VAL A 124 3.06 5.47 -3.26
N ALA A 125 1.78 5.49 -3.66
CA ALA A 125 0.64 5.57 -2.75
C ALA A 125 0.61 4.44 -1.72
N MET A 126 0.78 3.19 -2.18
CA MET A 126 0.82 2.02 -1.30
C MET A 126 1.97 2.10 -0.30
N LEU A 127 3.17 2.41 -0.79
CA LEU A 127 4.39 2.47 0.03
C LEU A 127 4.39 3.67 0.98
N ALA A 128 3.84 4.82 0.59
CA ALA A 128 3.69 5.98 1.47
C ALA A 128 2.72 5.69 2.64
N CYS A 129 1.62 4.98 2.38
CA CYS A 129 0.73 4.52 3.46
C CYS A 129 1.48 3.59 4.41
N ALA A 130 2.20 2.59 3.86
CA ALA A 130 3.02 1.67 4.64
C ALA A 130 4.13 2.38 5.43
N ARG A 131 4.71 3.45 4.88
CA ARG A 131 5.74 4.28 5.52
C ARG A 131 5.23 4.89 6.81
N ILE A 132 4.03 5.46 6.82
CA ILE A 132 3.44 6.14 7.98
C ILE A 132 2.59 5.22 8.87
N GLY A 133 2.52 3.92 8.55
CA GLY A 133 1.72 2.93 9.27
C GLY A 133 0.21 3.02 8.99
N ALA A 134 -0.20 3.74 7.94
CA ALA A 134 -1.57 3.76 7.47
C ALA A 134 -1.91 2.47 6.72
N VAL A 135 -3.18 2.08 6.76
CA VAL A 135 -3.70 0.84 6.17
C VAL A 135 -4.27 1.15 4.80
N HIS A 136 -3.52 0.88 3.74
CA HIS A 136 -4.03 1.17 2.40
C HIS A 136 -5.11 0.16 1.97
N SER A 137 -6.08 0.60 1.18
CA SER A 137 -7.07 -0.27 0.54
C SER A 137 -7.18 0.08 -0.94
N VAL A 138 -6.56 -0.76 -1.78
CA VAL A 138 -6.55 -0.56 -3.23
C VAL A 138 -7.87 -1.05 -3.81
N VAL A 139 -8.52 -0.20 -4.59
CA VAL A 139 -9.75 -0.52 -5.31
C VAL A 139 -9.47 -0.49 -6.80
N PHE A 140 -9.84 -1.58 -7.49
CA PHE A 140 -9.62 -1.70 -8.93
C PHE A 140 -10.34 -0.58 -9.69
N GLY A 141 -9.59 0.15 -10.52
CA GLY A 141 -10.08 1.33 -11.25
C GLY A 141 -11.17 1.06 -12.30
N GLY A 142 -11.49 -0.20 -12.59
CA GLY A 142 -12.64 -0.57 -13.43
C GLY A 142 -13.96 -0.71 -12.65
N PHE A 143 -13.95 -0.64 -11.32
CA PHE A 143 -15.18 -0.60 -10.53
C PHE A 143 -15.87 0.75 -10.67
N ALA A 144 -17.21 0.76 -10.68
CA ALA A 144 -17.97 1.99 -10.74
C ALA A 144 -18.14 2.59 -9.32
N ALA A 145 -18.78 3.77 -9.26
CA ALA A 145 -19.00 4.51 -8.02
C ALA A 145 -19.71 3.69 -6.92
N PRO A 146 -20.75 2.87 -7.20
CA PRO A 146 -21.39 2.06 -6.16
C PRO A 146 -20.45 1.05 -5.52
N GLU A 147 -19.61 0.36 -6.30
CA GLU A 147 -18.67 -0.60 -5.75
C GLU A 147 -17.55 0.07 -4.94
N LEU A 148 -17.16 1.29 -5.32
CA LEU A 148 -16.24 2.10 -4.53
C LEU A 148 -16.90 2.57 -3.22
N ALA A 149 -18.15 3.02 -3.26
CA ALA A 149 -18.89 3.50 -2.09
C ALA A 149 -19.00 2.46 -0.97
N VAL A 150 -19.37 1.22 -1.33
CA VAL A 150 -19.45 0.12 -0.34
C VAL A 150 -18.13 -0.09 0.40
N ARG A 151 -16.99 0.10 -0.29
CA ARG A 151 -15.66 -0.04 0.32
C ARG A 151 -15.27 1.17 1.16
N ILE A 152 -15.72 2.37 0.78
CA ILE A 152 -15.56 3.58 1.60
C ILE A 152 -16.31 3.39 2.93
N ASP A 153 -17.54 2.88 2.90
CA ASP A 153 -18.34 2.67 4.11
C ASP A 153 -17.77 1.57 5.02
N ASP A 154 -17.27 0.48 4.45
CA ASP A 154 -16.69 -0.61 5.24
C ASP A 154 -15.30 -0.23 5.80
N ALA A 155 -14.40 0.31 4.96
CA ALA A 155 -13.05 0.67 5.39
C ALA A 155 -13.01 1.95 6.23
N ARG A 156 -14.00 2.84 6.07
CA ARG A 156 -14.07 4.18 6.68
C ARG A 156 -12.74 4.93 6.56
N PRO A 157 -12.26 5.21 5.33
CA PRO A 157 -10.95 5.80 5.11
C PRO A 157 -10.90 7.26 5.55
N LYS A 158 -9.76 7.68 6.08
CA LYS A 158 -9.50 9.08 6.39
C LYS A 158 -9.18 9.90 5.14
N ALA A 159 -8.53 9.27 4.16
CA ALA A 159 -8.21 9.90 2.88
C ALA A 159 -8.43 8.96 1.69
N ILE A 160 -8.63 9.54 0.51
CA ILE A 160 -8.63 8.83 -0.77
C ILE A 160 -7.49 9.37 -1.63
N LEU A 161 -6.69 8.47 -2.20
CA LEU A 161 -5.71 8.76 -3.24
C LEU A 161 -6.29 8.32 -4.58
N ALA A 162 -6.35 9.23 -5.55
CA ALA A 162 -6.90 8.94 -6.88
C ALA A 162 -6.00 9.49 -7.98
N ALA A 163 -6.18 9.00 -9.21
CA ALA A 163 -5.70 9.71 -10.39
C ALA A 163 -6.86 10.47 -11.03
N SER A 164 -6.58 11.48 -11.86
CA SER A 164 -7.64 12.19 -12.60
C SER A 164 -8.36 11.28 -13.59
N CYS A 165 -7.62 10.38 -14.26
CA CYS A 165 -8.19 9.47 -15.26
C CYS A 165 -7.44 8.13 -15.40
N GLY A 166 -8.10 7.18 -16.05
CA GLY A 166 -7.54 5.92 -16.53
C GLY A 166 -7.78 5.74 -18.02
N LEU A 167 -7.10 4.78 -18.64
CA LEU A 167 -7.17 4.55 -20.07
C LEU A 167 -7.51 3.09 -20.35
N GLU A 168 -8.49 2.88 -21.22
CA GLU A 168 -8.89 1.60 -21.81
C GLU A 168 -8.86 1.71 -23.34
N PRO A 169 -8.84 0.59 -24.09
CA PRO A 169 -8.89 0.62 -25.54
C PRO A 169 -10.05 1.48 -26.06
N GLY A 170 -9.73 2.62 -26.68
CA GLY A 170 -10.71 3.55 -27.26
C GLY A 170 -11.48 4.41 -26.25
N ARG A 171 -11.12 4.42 -24.95
CA ARG A 171 -11.86 5.16 -23.92
C ARG A 171 -10.96 5.74 -22.82
N THR A 172 -11.19 7.00 -22.49
CA THR A 172 -10.67 7.62 -21.25
C THR A 172 -11.72 7.51 -20.16
N ILE A 173 -11.35 6.99 -19.01
CA ILE A 173 -12.21 6.91 -17.83
C ILE A 173 -11.90 8.10 -16.93
N ALA A 174 -12.89 8.92 -16.63
CA ALA A 174 -12.75 10.02 -15.67
C ALA A 174 -12.89 9.47 -14.24
N TYR A 175 -11.79 9.38 -13.50
CA TYR A 175 -11.77 8.76 -12.17
C TYR A 175 -12.35 9.70 -11.11
N LYS A 176 -12.02 11.00 -11.17
CA LYS A 176 -12.49 11.96 -10.16
C LYS A 176 -14.03 12.04 -10.05
N PRO A 177 -14.82 12.11 -11.15
CA PRO A 177 -16.28 12.04 -11.05
C PRO A 177 -16.80 10.73 -10.42
N LEU A 178 -16.11 9.60 -10.62
CA LEU A 178 -16.48 8.33 -9.99
C LEU A 178 -16.20 8.36 -8.48
N VAL A 179 -15.09 8.97 -8.06
CA VAL A 179 -14.76 9.18 -6.64
C VAL A 179 -15.79 10.09 -5.99
N ASP A 180 -16.16 11.20 -6.64
CA ASP A 180 -17.16 12.14 -6.10
C ASP A 180 -18.54 11.50 -5.96
N ALA A 181 -18.97 10.76 -6.98
CA ALA A 181 -20.21 10.00 -6.91
C ALA A 181 -20.18 8.95 -5.79
N ALA A 182 -19.06 8.22 -5.64
CA ALA A 182 -18.91 7.21 -4.58
C ALA A 182 -18.95 7.84 -3.18
N ILE A 183 -18.23 8.95 -2.97
CA ILE A 183 -18.29 9.71 -1.72
C ILE A 183 -19.72 10.22 -1.49
N GLY A 184 -20.41 10.71 -2.52
CA GLY A 184 -21.80 11.15 -2.43
C GLY A 184 -22.76 10.03 -1.96
N MET A 185 -22.55 8.81 -2.46
CA MET A 185 -23.35 7.62 -2.12
C MET A 185 -23.02 7.01 -0.75
N SER A 186 -21.80 7.20 -0.23
CA SER A 186 -21.33 6.59 1.02
C SER A 186 -21.88 7.33 2.25
N ASP A 187 -22.11 6.65 3.36
CA ASP A 187 -22.41 7.32 4.65
C ASP A 187 -21.15 7.95 5.25
N HIS A 188 -19.99 7.29 5.13
CA HIS A 188 -18.71 7.80 5.58
C HIS A 188 -18.09 8.79 4.58
N LYS A 189 -17.62 9.94 5.06
CA LYS A 189 -16.93 10.95 4.23
C LYS A 189 -15.44 11.01 4.62
N PRO A 190 -14.51 10.88 3.66
CA PRO A 190 -13.09 11.08 3.93
C PRO A 190 -12.78 12.57 4.17
N ASP A 191 -11.74 12.84 4.95
CA ASP A 191 -11.28 14.19 5.28
C ASP A 191 -10.52 14.82 4.10
N ALA A 192 -9.86 14.01 3.27
CA ALA A 192 -9.07 14.47 2.12
C ALA A 192 -9.18 13.54 0.90
N VAL A 193 -9.06 14.13 -0.30
CA VAL A 193 -8.93 13.43 -1.58
C VAL A 193 -7.73 14.02 -2.32
N ILE A 194 -6.64 13.27 -2.43
CA ILE A 194 -5.43 13.73 -3.14
C ILE A 194 -5.42 13.12 -4.55
N VAL A 195 -5.37 13.98 -5.57
CA VAL A 195 -5.55 13.60 -6.97
C VAL A 195 -4.25 13.78 -7.75
N PHE A 196 -3.71 12.68 -8.27
CA PHE A 196 -2.63 12.70 -9.25
C PHE A 196 -3.19 13.06 -10.64
N GLN A 197 -2.80 14.22 -11.13
CA GLN A 197 -3.29 14.73 -12.41
C GLN A 197 -2.57 14.11 -13.60
N ARG A 198 -3.34 13.61 -14.56
CA ARG A 198 -2.85 13.05 -15.82
C ARG A 198 -3.28 13.91 -17.00
N ASP A 199 -2.36 14.14 -17.93
CA ASP A 199 -2.55 15.04 -19.06
C ASP A 199 -3.67 14.60 -20.02
N GLN A 200 -3.99 13.31 -20.06
CA GLN A 200 -5.04 12.80 -20.94
C GLN A 200 -6.43 13.31 -20.56
N LEU A 201 -6.65 13.60 -19.27
CA LEU A 201 -7.85 14.24 -18.75
C LEU A 201 -7.57 14.75 -17.33
N ARG A 202 -7.39 16.06 -17.19
CA ARG A 202 -7.25 16.73 -15.90
C ARG A 202 -8.59 16.70 -15.16
N ALA A 203 -8.54 16.54 -13.85
CA ALA A 203 -9.69 16.59 -12.96
C ALA A 203 -9.87 17.99 -12.40
N GLU A 204 -11.13 18.40 -12.24
CA GLU A 204 -11.48 19.58 -11.44
C GLU A 204 -11.43 19.22 -9.95
N LEU A 205 -10.89 20.12 -9.13
CA LEU A 205 -10.74 19.99 -7.69
C LEU A 205 -11.54 21.13 -7.05
N ASN A 206 -12.82 20.89 -6.82
CA ASN A 206 -13.80 21.95 -6.50
C ASN A 206 -14.19 21.97 -5.01
N GLU A 207 -13.88 20.93 -4.26
CA GLU A 207 -14.17 20.82 -2.83
C GLU A 207 -12.92 21.16 -2.00
N GLU A 208 -13.09 21.70 -0.79
CA GLU A 208 -11.96 22.03 0.10
C GLU A 208 -11.10 20.80 0.48
N ARG A 209 -11.69 19.59 0.43
CA ARG A 209 -10.99 18.32 0.67
C ARG A 209 -10.15 17.86 -0.52
N ASP A 210 -10.36 18.41 -1.71
CA ASP A 210 -9.72 17.96 -2.95
C ASP A 210 -8.35 18.66 -3.10
N LEU A 211 -7.28 17.87 -3.14
CA LEU A 211 -5.90 18.37 -3.19
C LEU A 211 -5.21 17.87 -4.45
N ASP A 212 -4.42 18.74 -5.08
CA ASP A 212 -3.51 18.33 -6.14
C ASP A 212 -2.31 17.59 -5.54
N TRP A 213 -1.97 16.43 -6.10
CA TRP A 213 -0.87 15.60 -5.62
C TRP A 213 0.47 16.33 -5.65
N ALA A 214 0.79 17.04 -6.73
CA ALA A 214 2.09 17.68 -6.88
C ALA A 214 2.23 18.83 -5.88
N GLU A 215 1.17 19.63 -5.71
CA GLU A 215 1.15 20.72 -4.74
C GLU A 215 1.24 20.20 -3.30
N ALA A 216 0.43 19.19 -2.95
CA ALA A 216 0.41 18.61 -1.61
C ALA A 216 1.76 17.98 -1.24
N THR A 217 2.40 17.26 -2.17
CA THR A 217 3.72 16.65 -1.91
C THR A 217 4.86 17.66 -1.88
N ALA A 218 4.80 18.72 -2.68
CA ALA A 218 5.81 19.79 -2.67
C ALA A 218 5.77 20.64 -1.39
N ALA A 219 4.59 20.82 -0.79
CA ALA A 219 4.42 21.58 0.45
C ALA A 219 4.70 20.75 1.72
N ALA A 220 4.77 19.42 1.61
CA ALA A 220 4.87 18.52 2.74
C ALA A 220 6.30 18.43 3.31
N THR A 221 6.40 18.25 4.62
CA THR A 221 7.64 17.74 5.23
C THR A 221 7.73 16.23 4.99
N PRO A 222 8.82 15.70 4.39
CA PRO A 222 8.94 14.27 4.14
C PRO A 222 8.82 13.46 5.43
N ALA A 223 8.02 12.38 5.39
CA ALA A 223 7.78 11.53 6.55
C ALA A 223 8.92 10.53 6.80
N ASP A 224 9.17 10.22 8.07
CA ASP A 224 9.99 9.08 8.47
C ASP A 224 9.21 7.76 8.38
N CYS A 225 9.93 6.63 8.40
CA CYS A 225 9.33 5.30 8.54
C CYS A 225 8.81 5.09 9.96
N VAL A 226 7.49 5.11 10.14
CA VAL A 226 6.82 4.94 11.44
C VAL A 226 6.92 3.48 11.92
N PRO A 227 7.33 3.23 13.17
CA PRO A 227 7.34 1.87 13.74
C PRO A 227 5.94 1.27 13.85
N VAL A 228 5.77 0.07 13.28
CA VAL A 228 4.54 -0.74 13.41
C VAL A 228 4.84 -2.11 14.01
N GLY A 229 3.90 -2.64 14.79
CA GLY A 229 3.98 -4.00 15.31
C GLY A 229 3.83 -5.04 14.19
N GLY A 230 4.35 -6.24 14.38
CA GLY A 230 4.34 -7.26 13.32
C GLY A 230 2.94 -7.65 12.85
N MET A 231 1.96 -7.60 13.76
CA MET A 231 0.55 -7.87 13.48
C MET A 231 -0.28 -6.63 13.09
N ASP A 232 0.31 -5.44 13.07
CA ASP A 232 -0.40 -4.25 12.60
C ASP A 232 -0.77 -4.41 11.11
N PRO A 233 -2.01 -4.05 10.72
CA PRO A 233 -2.46 -4.18 9.32
C PRO A 233 -1.63 -3.33 8.37
N LEU A 234 -1.11 -3.96 7.31
CA LEU A 234 -0.48 -3.26 6.19
C LEU A 234 -1.55 -2.76 5.20
N TYR A 235 -2.49 -3.63 4.84
CA TYR A 235 -3.54 -3.31 3.88
C TYR A 235 -4.82 -4.09 4.10
N ILE A 236 -5.90 -3.56 3.51
CA ILE A 236 -7.18 -4.24 3.31
C ILE A 236 -7.39 -4.43 1.82
N LEU A 237 -7.51 -5.68 1.36
CA LEU A 237 -7.84 -5.99 -0.03
C LEU A 237 -9.21 -6.68 -0.11
N TYR A 238 -10.18 -5.96 -0.68
CA TYR A 238 -11.54 -6.47 -0.81
C TYR A 238 -11.65 -7.55 -1.89
N THR A 239 -12.27 -8.66 -1.54
CA THR A 239 -12.61 -9.76 -2.46
C THR A 239 -14.13 -9.95 -2.56
N SER A 240 -14.58 -10.68 -3.58
CA SER A 240 -16.00 -10.99 -3.75
C SER A 240 -16.52 -11.82 -2.57
N GLY A 241 -17.55 -11.31 -1.91
CA GLY A 241 -18.27 -12.04 -0.87
C GLY A 241 -19.38 -12.91 -1.46
N THR A 242 -19.63 -14.06 -0.84
CA THR A 242 -20.76 -14.95 -1.17
C THR A 242 -22.11 -14.40 -0.70
N THR A 243 -22.11 -13.39 0.18
CA THR A 243 -23.30 -12.85 0.86
C THR A 243 -23.64 -11.41 0.43
N GLY A 244 -23.10 -10.94 -0.69
CA GLY A 244 -23.35 -9.59 -1.23
C GLY A 244 -22.52 -8.46 -0.61
N GLN A 245 -21.99 -8.64 0.61
CA GLN A 245 -21.06 -7.69 1.24
C GLN A 245 -19.60 -8.03 0.87
N PRO A 246 -18.77 -7.04 0.49
CA PRO A 246 -17.38 -7.29 0.15
C PRO A 246 -16.58 -7.70 1.39
N LYS A 247 -15.64 -8.63 1.22
CA LYS A 247 -14.82 -9.15 2.33
C LYS A 247 -13.44 -8.49 2.30
N GLY A 248 -13.16 -7.63 3.27
CA GLY A 248 -11.86 -6.97 3.43
C GLY A 248 -10.81 -7.92 3.99
N VAL A 249 -9.97 -8.50 3.13
CA VAL A 249 -8.85 -9.35 3.58
C VAL A 249 -7.78 -8.46 4.18
N VAL A 250 -7.53 -8.62 5.47
CA VAL A 250 -6.50 -7.88 6.21
C VAL A 250 -5.16 -8.61 6.09
N ARG A 251 -4.09 -7.89 5.74
CA ARG A 251 -2.73 -8.42 5.71
C ARG A 251 -1.87 -7.86 6.84
N PRO A 252 -1.35 -8.69 7.76
CA PRO A 252 -0.36 -8.27 8.75
C PRO A 252 1.00 -7.92 8.13
N SER A 253 1.73 -6.99 8.74
CA SER A 253 2.99 -6.44 8.20
C SER A 253 4.17 -7.42 8.22
N ALA A 254 4.48 -8.05 9.35
CA ALA A 254 5.68 -8.87 9.52
C ALA A 254 5.63 -10.16 8.69
N GLY A 255 4.57 -10.95 8.87
CA GLY A 255 4.39 -12.21 8.13
C GLY A 255 4.33 -12.00 6.61
N TYR A 256 3.79 -10.87 6.16
CA TYR A 256 3.83 -10.47 4.74
C TYR A 256 5.26 -10.31 4.23
N MET A 257 6.09 -9.51 4.90
CA MET A 257 7.46 -9.26 4.46
C MET A 257 8.28 -10.54 4.43
N VAL A 258 8.25 -11.34 5.51
CA VAL A 258 9.05 -12.56 5.61
C VAL A 258 8.69 -13.54 4.50
N ALA A 259 7.39 -13.80 4.30
CA ALA A 259 6.94 -14.74 3.29
C ALA A 259 7.27 -14.27 1.86
N LEU A 260 7.10 -12.98 1.55
CA LEU A 260 7.43 -12.44 0.23
C LEU A 260 8.93 -12.43 -0.03
N ALA A 261 9.75 -11.98 0.92
CA ALA A 261 11.20 -11.97 0.77
C ALA A 261 11.74 -13.38 0.51
N TRP A 262 11.29 -14.37 1.30
CA TRP A 262 11.66 -15.76 1.12
C TRP A 262 11.23 -16.32 -0.25
N THR A 263 10.00 -16.02 -0.69
CA THR A 263 9.47 -16.51 -1.97
C THR A 263 10.20 -15.91 -3.17
N MET A 264 10.61 -14.65 -3.08
CA MET A 264 11.31 -13.94 -4.15
C MET A 264 12.82 -14.24 -4.20
N GLY A 265 13.36 -14.99 -3.23
CA GLY A 265 14.78 -15.29 -3.11
C GLY A 265 15.62 -14.06 -2.76
N ALA A 266 15.04 -13.11 -2.02
CA ALA A 266 15.69 -11.88 -1.58
C ALA A 266 16.71 -12.12 -0.46
#